data_AF-A0A536NP03-F1
#
_entry.id   AF-A0A536NP03-F1
#
_cell.length_a   1.000
_cell.length_b   1.000
_cell.length_c   1.000
_cell.angle_alpha   90.00
_cell.angle_beta   90.00
_cell.angle_gamma   90.00
#
_symmetry.space_group_name_H-M   'P 1'
#
loop_
_entity.id
_entity.type
_entity.pdbx_description
1 polymer ?
#
loop_
_entity_poly.entity_id
_entity_poly.type
_entity_poly.pdbx_seq_one_letter_code
_entity_poly.pdbx_strand_id
1 'polypeptide(L)'
;MHRLGLIVAIVVVAVDVMYVWYVGFVQGATSDLPWRVPFVASYLAAVAICAMLSATVAAGSLRVVLLGAAAGGLLLLGFFAIFSIGLPLVAAGLLTVVALVRAISGETGGGRAFGASIAGALAAIVVLLAGFAITERIIGCAPRVVSGSGGGGLFSGPYSYTCQDGRANVTYGR
;
A
#
# COMPACT_ATOMS: atom_id res chain seq x y z
N MET A 1 13.86 20.85 4.72
CA MET A 1 13.26 19.79 3.90
C MET A 1 12.75 18.58 4.71
N HIS A 2 13.23 18.35 5.94
CA HIS A 2 12.73 17.29 6.84
C HIS A 2 11.23 17.35 7.12
N ARG A 3 10.63 18.55 7.11
CA ARG A 3 9.21 18.76 7.44
C ARG A 3 8.25 18.07 6.47
N LEU A 4 8.58 17.96 5.18
CA LEU A 4 7.68 17.32 4.20
C LEU A 4 7.56 15.81 4.40
N GLY A 5 8.69 15.12 4.62
CA GLY A 5 8.67 13.68 4.92
C GLY A 5 7.94 13.38 6.24
N LEU A 6 8.08 14.26 7.23
CA LEU A 6 7.37 14.15 8.51
C LEU A 6 5.86 14.42 8.36
N ILE A 7 5.45 15.42 7.59
CA ILE A 7 4.03 15.68 7.29
C ILE A 7 3.41 14.47 6.58
N VAL A 8 4.09 13.95 5.56
CA VAL A 8 3.63 12.73 4.85
C VAL A 8 3.50 11.58 5.83
N ALA A 9 4.52 11.31 6.64
CA ALA A 9 4.48 10.22 7.62
C ALA A 9 3.28 10.38 8.59
N ILE A 10 3.03 11.59 9.11
CA ILE A 10 1.87 11.85 9.98
C ILE A 10 0.57 11.57 9.24
N VAL A 11 0.41 12.05 8.01
CA VAL A 11 -0.81 11.84 7.21
C VAL A 11 -1.02 10.35 6.97
N VAL A 12 0.02 9.62 6.57
CA VAL A 12 -0.06 8.18 6.30
C VAL A 12 -0.40 7.40 7.57
N VAL A 13 0.23 7.70 8.70
CA VAL A 13 -0.10 7.07 9.99
C VAL A 13 -1.53 7.37 10.41
N ALA A 14 -1.99 8.62 10.26
CA ALA A 14 -3.36 8.98 10.59
C ALA A 14 -4.37 8.20 9.72
N VAL A 15 -4.08 8.05 8.43
CA VAL A 15 -4.92 7.25 7.53
C VAL A 15 -4.86 5.77 7.88
N ASP A 16 -3.71 5.24 8.26
CA ASP A 16 -3.54 3.85 8.67
C ASP A 16 -4.35 3.52 9.93
N VAL A 17 -4.26 4.38 10.96
CA VAL A 17 -5.06 4.26 12.19
C VAL A 17 -6.55 4.33 11.87
N MET A 18 -6.97 5.28 11.03
CA MET A 18 -8.36 5.42 10.62
C MET A 18 -8.85 4.17 9.85
N TYR A 19 -8.02 3.61 8.98
CA TYR A 19 -8.33 2.38 8.23
C TYR A 19 -8.53 1.19 9.17
N VAL A 20 -7.58 0.93 10.06
CA VAL A 20 -7.66 -0.17 11.04
C VAL A 20 -8.87 0.01 11.96
N TRP A 21 -9.12 1.24 12.41
CA TRP A 21 -10.26 1.53 13.26
C TRP A 21 -11.59 1.29 12.54
N TYR A 22 -11.74 1.80 11.32
CA TYR A 22 -12.96 1.63 10.53
C TYR A 22 -13.23 0.15 10.22
N VAL A 23 -12.23 -0.59 9.75
CA VAL A 23 -12.43 -2.00 9.40
C VAL A 23 -12.60 -2.89 10.63
N GLY A 24 -11.84 -2.64 11.69
CA GLY A 24 -11.87 -3.42 12.92
C GLY A 24 -13.14 -3.19 13.75
N PHE A 25 -13.54 -1.94 13.96
CA PHE A 25 -14.63 -1.59 14.87
C PHE A 25 -15.96 -1.31 14.16
N VAL A 26 -15.95 -0.73 12.95
CA VAL A 26 -17.19 -0.34 12.25
C VAL A 26 -17.70 -1.45 11.34
N GLN A 27 -16.80 -2.14 10.61
CA GLN A 27 -17.17 -3.25 9.73
C GLN A 27 -17.18 -4.62 10.43
N GLY A 28 -16.70 -4.70 11.68
CA GLY A 28 -16.84 -5.89 12.51
C GLY A 28 -16.03 -7.10 12.06
N ALA A 29 -14.86 -6.91 11.44
CA ALA A 29 -13.90 -7.96 11.05
C ALA A 29 -14.49 -9.15 10.23
N THR A 30 -15.68 -9.01 9.65
CA THR A 30 -16.36 -10.02 8.82
C THR A 30 -15.85 -9.99 7.37
N SER A 31 -14.54 -9.87 7.19
CA SER A 31 -13.94 -9.95 5.86
C SER A 31 -13.52 -11.39 5.58
N ASP A 32 -13.97 -11.92 4.44
CA ASP A 32 -13.57 -13.25 3.96
C ASP A 32 -12.07 -13.36 3.66
N LEU A 33 -11.35 -12.22 3.62
CA LEU A 33 -9.90 -12.14 3.49
C LEU A 33 -9.26 -11.60 4.79
N PRO A 34 -9.09 -12.45 5.82
CA PRO A 34 -8.62 -12.02 7.14
C PRO A 34 -7.23 -11.38 7.13
N TRP A 35 -6.39 -11.72 6.14
CA TRP A 35 -5.01 -11.22 6.04
C TRP A 35 -4.87 -9.94 5.23
N ARG A 36 -5.89 -9.51 4.49
CA ARG A 36 -5.80 -8.32 3.63
C ARG A 36 -5.63 -7.04 4.44
N VAL A 37 -6.40 -6.90 5.51
CA VAL A 37 -6.39 -5.74 6.40
C VAL A 37 -5.03 -5.58 7.13
N PRO A 38 -4.49 -6.60 7.83
CA PRO A 38 -3.20 -6.47 8.48
C PRO A 38 -2.04 -6.30 7.47
N PHE A 39 -2.16 -6.86 6.27
CA PHE A 39 -1.19 -6.62 5.21
C PHE A 39 -1.16 -5.15 4.76
N VAL A 40 -2.33 -4.57 4.43
CA VAL A 40 -2.40 -3.16 4.03
C VAL A 40 -1.91 -2.24 5.14
N ALA A 41 -2.26 -2.54 6.39
CA ALA A 41 -1.84 -1.74 7.54
C ALA A 41 -0.31 -1.79 7.75
N SER A 42 0.27 -3.00 7.76
CA SER A 42 1.73 -3.16 7.87
C SER A 42 2.48 -2.54 6.69
N TYR A 43 1.92 -2.59 5.48
CA TYR A 43 2.49 -1.92 4.31
C TYR A 43 2.47 -0.40 4.45
N LEU A 44 1.35 0.19 4.91
CA LEU A 44 1.25 1.63 5.17
C LEU A 44 2.22 2.08 6.26
N ALA A 45 2.35 1.30 7.34
CA ALA A 45 3.34 1.54 8.39
C ALA A 45 4.77 1.52 7.83
N ALA A 46 5.12 0.54 6.98
CA ALA A 46 6.43 0.47 6.34
C ALA A 46 6.69 1.70 5.45
N VAL A 47 5.71 2.12 4.66
CA VAL A 47 5.80 3.32 3.81
C VAL A 47 5.93 4.60 4.65
N ALA A 48 5.20 4.70 5.77
CA ALA A 48 5.34 5.81 6.70
C ALA A 48 6.73 5.86 7.34
N ILE A 49 7.29 4.71 7.72
CA ILE A 49 8.66 4.60 8.23
C ILE A 49 9.66 5.04 7.14
N CYS A 50 9.48 4.61 5.89
CA CYS A 50 10.32 5.07 4.78
C CYS A 50 10.25 6.59 4.61
N ALA A 51 9.06 7.17 4.67
CA ALA A 51 8.87 8.62 4.59
C ALA A 51 9.54 9.35 5.79
N MET A 52 9.41 8.81 7.00
CA MET A 52 10.02 9.35 8.20
C MET A 52 11.55 9.26 8.17
N LEU A 53 12.10 8.10 7.79
CA LEU A 53 13.53 7.89 7.63
C LEU A 53 14.11 8.82 6.56
N SER A 54 13.39 9.04 5.44
CA SER A 54 13.80 9.99 4.41
C SER A 54 13.91 11.45 4.92
N ALA A 55 13.22 11.78 6.02
CA ALA A 55 13.33 13.05 6.69
C ALA A 55 14.54 13.12 7.63
N THR A 56 15.06 12.00 8.13
CA THR A 56 16.18 11.96 9.08
C THR A 56 17.54 11.71 8.42
N VAL A 57 17.56 11.03 7.27
CA VAL A 57 18.80 10.67 6.58
C VAL A 57 19.35 11.88 5.81
N ALA A 58 20.66 12.11 5.94
CA ALA A 58 21.38 13.18 5.22
C ALA A 58 21.35 12.97 3.70
N ALA A 59 21.63 14.02 2.93
CA ALA A 59 21.58 14.00 1.46
C ALA A 59 22.42 12.85 0.88
N GLY A 60 21.82 12.06 -0.02
CA GLY A 60 22.45 10.89 -0.63
C GLY A 60 21.42 9.94 -1.25
N SER A 61 21.94 8.94 -1.98
CA SER A 61 21.14 7.97 -2.74
C SER A 61 20.08 7.25 -1.91
N LEU A 62 20.36 6.95 -0.64
CA LEU A 62 19.42 6.27 0.27
C LEU A 62 18.12 7.08 0.46
N ARG A 63 18.23 8.41 0.59
CA ARG A 63 17.06 9.30 0.75
C ARG A 63 16.17 9.27 -0.49
N VAL A 64 16.78 9.20 -1.66
CA VAL A 64 16.09 9.15 -2.95
C VAL A 64 15.40 7.80 -3.17
N VAL A 65 16.03 6.70 -2.74
CA VAL A 65 15.40 5.36 -2.73
C VAL A 65 14.18 5.34 -1.81
N LEU A 66 14.30 5.83 -0.58
CA LEU A 66 13.22 5.86 0.41
C LEU A 66 12.04 6.73 -0.06
N LEU A 67 12.31 7.89 -0.65
CA LEU A 67 11.28 8.75 -1.25
C LEU A 67 10.63 8.10 -2.47
N GLY A 68 11.41 7.41 -3.31
CA GLY A 68 10.90 6.64 -4.44
C GLY A 68 9.95 5.53 -4.00
N ALA A 69 10.35 4.76 -2.98
CA ALA A 69 9.51 3.72 -2.39
C ALA A 69 8.21 4.28 -1.80
N ALA A 70 8.30 5.39 -1.05
CA ALA A 70 7.11 6.03 -0.48
C ALA A 70 6.17 6.59 -1.56
N ALA A 71 6.71 7.26 -2.57
CA ALA A 71 5.92 7.82 -3.66
C ALA A 71 5.23 6.74 -4.50
N GLY A 72 5.99 5.72 -4.93
CA GLY A 72 5.43 4.60 -5.69
C GLY A 72 4.37 3.84 -4.90
N GLY A 73 4.65 3.58 -3.62
CA GLY A 73 3.73 2.86 -2.75
C GLY A 73 2.44 3.60 -2.44
N LEU A 74 2.52 4.90 -2.12
CA LEU A 74 1.34 5.73 -1.82
C LEU A 74 0.48 5.99 -3.05
N LEU A 75 1.09 6.23 -4.22
CA LEU A 75 0.34 6.47 -5.44
C LEU A 75 -0.40 5.21 -5.91
N LEU A 76 0.27 4.05 -5.91
CA LEU A 76 -0.37 2.81 -6.36
C LEU A 76 -1.47 2.37 -5.39
N LEU A 77 -1.20 2.38 -4.09
CA LEU A 77 -2.21 2.03 -3.09
C LEU A 77 -3.35 3.06 -3.05
N GLY A 78 -3.02 4.35 -3.17
CA GLY A 78 -3.99 5.43 -3.27
C GLY A 78 -4.89 5.29 -4.50
N PHE A 79 -4.33 4.87 -5.64
CA PHE A 79 -5.10 4.58 -6.85
C PHE A 79 -6.05 3.39 -6.64
N PHE A 80 -5.59 2.30 -6.03
CA PHE A 80 -6.46 1.15 -5.71
C PHE A 80 -7.54 1.48 -4.68
N ALA A 81 -7.30 2.43 -3.78
CA ALA A 81 -8.22 2.82 -2.72
C ALA A 81 -9.02 4.09 -3.04
N ILE A 82 -8.99 4.60 -4.28
CA ILE A 82 -9.40 5.97 -4.62
C ILE A 82 -10.82 6.35 -4.19
N PHE A 83 -11.74 5.38 -4.15
CA PHE A 83 -13.14 5.58 -3.81
C PHE A 83 -13.45 5.71 -2.30
N SER A 84 -12.47 5.58 -1.41
CA SER A 84 -12.71 5.76 0.03
C SER A 84 -11.53 6.41 0.75
N ILE A 85 -10.40 5.71 0.79
CA ILE A 85 -9.22 6.13 1.58
C ILE A 85 -8.10 6.63 0.66
N GLY A 86 -8.25 6.45 -0.64
CA GLY A 86 -7.19 6.70 -1.61
C GLY A 86 -6.93 8.17 -1.88
N LEU A 87 -7.92 9.06 -1.76
CA LEU A 87 -7.72 10.49 -2.02
C LEU A 87 -6.65 11.14 -1.11
N PRO A 88 -6.67 10.95 0.23
CA PRO A 88 -5.59 11.45 1.08
C PRO A 88 -4.24 10.75 0.82
N LEU A 89 -4.25 9.45 0.46
CA LEU A 89 -3.02 8.73 0.07
C LEU A 89 -2.41 9.29 -1.21
N VAL A 90 -3.23 9.58 -2.22
CA VAL A 90 -2.77 10.16 -3.50
C VAL A 90 -2.20 11.55 -3.25
N ALA A 91 -2.87 12.38 -2.42
CA ALA A 91 -2.34 13.69 -2.05
C ALA A 91 -0.98 13.58 -1.33
N ALA A 92 -0.85 12.65 -0.37
CA ALA A 92 0.42 12.37 0.30
C ALA A 92 1.49 11.86 -0.68
N GLY A 93 1.11 10.99 -1.62
CA GLY A 93 1.96 10.50 -2.70
C GLY A 93 2.47 11.63 -3.59
N LEU A 94 1.61 12.54 -4.03
CA LEU A 94 2.00 13.72 -4.81
C LEU A 94 2.98 14.62 -4.04
N LEU A 95 2.75 14.83 -2.74
CA LEU A 95 3.68 15.58 -1.89
C LEU A 95 5.05 14.89 -1.81
N THR A 96 5.10 13.55 -1.72
CA THR A 96 6.36 12.81 -1.78
C THR A 96 7.05 12.90 -3.13
N VAL A 97 6.31 12.94 -4.24
CA VAL A 97 6.88 13.16 -5.58
C VAL A 97 7.53 14.55 -5.67
N VAL A 98 6.87 15.59 -5.17
CA VAL A 98 7.45 16.94 -5.13
C VAL A 98 8.73 16.96 -4.29
N ALA A 99 8.75 16.26 -3.15
CA ALA A 99 9.94 16.12 -2.32
C ALA A 99 11.07 15.34 -3.04
N LEU A 100 10.71 14.31 -3.81
CA LEU A 100 11.63 13.50 -4.61
C LEU A 100 12.26 14.29 -5.75
N VAL A 101 11.46 15.00 -6.55
CA VAL A 101 11.96 15.82 -7.67
C VAL A 101 12.97 16.86 -7.16
N ARG A 102 12.64 17.54 -6.06
CA ARG A 102 13.55 18.50 -5.43
C ARG A 102 14.83 17.85 -4.88
N ALA A 103 14.75 16.60 -4.39
CA ALA A 103 15.92 15.88 -3.92
C ALA A 103 16.88 15.56 -5.08
N ILE A 104 16.33 15.08 -6.20
CA ILE A 104 17.09 14.75 -7.41
C ILE A 104 17.74 16.00 -8.03
N SER A 105 17.02 17.13 -8.09
CA SER A 105 17.55 18.38 -8.61
C SER A 105 18.69 18.98 -7.76
N GLY A 106 18.81 18.57 -6.50
CA GLY A 106 19.86 19.04 -5.58
C GLY A 106 21.15 18.20 -5.60
N GLU A 107 21.18 17.07 -6.31
CA GLU A 107 22.34 16.17 -6.35
C GLU A 107 23.18 16.36 -7.62
N THR A 108 24.50 16.34 -7.47
CA THR A 108 25.51 16.46 -8.56
C THR A 108 25.57 15.24 -9.50
N GLY A 109 24.57 14.37 -9.50
CA GLY A 109 24.51 13.12 -10.26
C GLY A 109 23.09 12.65 -10.56
N GLY A 110 22.23 13.55 -11.05
CA GLY A 110 20.79 13.36 -11.20
C GLY A 110 20.34 12.07 -11.90
N GLY A 111 21.10 11.54 -12.86
CA GLY A 111 20.77 10.26 -13.53
C GLY A 111 20.85 9.05 -12.59
N ARG A 112 21.84 9.01 -11.69
CA ARG A 112 22.00 7.95 -10.69
C ARG A 112 20.95 8.05 -9.59
N ALA A 113 20.62 9.27 -9.18
CA ALA A 113 19.53 9.55 -8.24
C ALA A 113 18.17 9.12 -8.81
N PHE A 114 17.90 9.41 -10.09
CA PHE A 114 16.67 8.98 -10.76
C PHE A 114 16.59 7.45 -10.89
N GLY A 115 17.70 6.78 -11.22
CA GLY A 115 17.73 5.30 -11.21
C GLY A 115 17.44 4.72 -9.81
N ALA A 116 17.98 5.35 -8.76
CA ALA A 116 17.76 4.93 -7.38
C ALA A 116 16.29 5.13 -6.93
N SER A 117 15.63 6.21 -7.38
CA SER A 117 14.21 6.43 -7.06
C SER A 117 13.30 5.40 -7.71
N ILE A 118 13.57 5.05 -8.98
CA ILE A 118 12.84 4.02 -9.71
C ILE A 118 12.99 2.67 -9.01
N ALA A 119 14.22 2.32 -8.59
CA ALA A 119 14.46 1.08 -7.87
C ALA A 119 13.64 1.01 -6.57
N GLY A 120 13.57 2.09 -5.79
CA GLY A 120 12.73 2.17 -4.60
C GLY A 120 11.23 2.03 -4.91
N ALA A 121 10.74 2.74 -5.92
CA ALA A 121 9.35 2.69 -6.33
C ALA A 121 8.94 1.29 -6.80
N LEU A 122 9.75 0.65 -7.66
CA LEU A 122 9.52 -0.70 -8.13
C LEU A 122 9.53 -1.71 -6.99
N ALA A 123 10.46 -1.59 -6.03
CA ALA A 123 10.48 -2.46 -4.86
C ALA A 123 9.18 -2.37 -4.05
N ALA A 124 8.68 -1.16 -3.79
CA ALA A 124 7.40 -0.96 -3.09
C ALA A 124 6.22 -1.56 -3.86
N ILE A 125 6.17 -1.34 -5.18
CA ILE A 125 5.12 -1.89 -6.05
C ILE A 125 5.14 -3.42 -6.04
N VAL A 126 6.31 -4.04 -6.18
CA VAL A 126 6.45 -5.51 -6.17
C VAL A 126 6.00 -6.08 -4.83
N VAL A 127 6.38 -5.47 -3.71
CA VAL A 127 5.94 -5.89 -2.37
C VAL A 127 4.43 -5.78 -2.23
N LEU A 128 3.83 -4.68 -2.71
CA LEU A 128 2.38 -4.48 -2.67
C LEU A 128 1.63 -5.55 -3.48
N LEU A 129 2.03 -5.73 -4.75
CA LEU A 129 1.39 -6.69 -5.65
C LEU A 129 1.56 -8.14 -5.16
N ALA A 130 2.75 -8.50 -4.70
CA ALA A 130 3.03 -9.82 -4.16
C ALA A 130 2.18 -10.08 -2.90
N GLY A 131 2.08 -9.11 -1.99
CA GLY A 131 1.27 -9.28 -0.79
C GLY A 131 -0.23 -9.34 -1.07
N PHE A 132 -0.75 -8.60 -2.05
CA PHE A 132 -2.12 -8.81 -2.52
C PHE A 132 -2.31 -10.22 -3.11
N ALA A 133 -1.40 -10.67 -3.96
CA ALA A 133 -1.46 -12.01 -4.54
C ALA A 133 -1.40 -13.13 -3.48
N ILE A 134 -0.70 -12.92 -2.36
CA ILE A 134 -0.65 -13.88 -1.24
C ILE A 134 -1.93 -13.82 -0.41
N THR A 135 -2.40 -12.62 -0.05
CA THR A 135 -3.60 -12.45 0.77
C THR A 135 -4.87 -12.93 0.09
N GLU A 136 -4.95 -12.82 -1.24
CA GLU A 136 -6.05 -13.35 -2.05
C GLU A 136 -6.13 -14.89 -2.05
N ARG A 137 -5.05 -15.59 -1.71
CA ARG A 137 -5.04 -17.06 -1.64
C ARG A 137 -5.57 -17.62 -0.31
N ILE A 138 -5.73 -16.78 0.71
CA ILE A 138 -6.14 -17.20 2.05
C ILE A 138 -7.55 -16.68 2.33
N ILE A 139 -8.54 -17.53 2.03
CA ILE A 139 -9.96 -17.26 2.27
C ILE A 139 -10.35 -17.87 3.61
N GLY A 140 -10.82 -17.03 4.55
CA GLY A 140 -11.32 -17.45 5.85
C GLY A 140 -12.83 -17.26 5.93
N CYS A 141 -13.62 -18.31 5.73
CA CYS A 141 -15.08 -18.23 5.88
C CYS A 141 -15.48 -18.34 7.36
N ALA A 142 -16.19 -17.35 7.88
CA ALA A 142 -16.81 -17.45 9.19
C ALA A 142 -18.06 -18.36 9.15
N PRO A 143 -18.30 -19.20 10.17
CA PRO A 143 -19.52 -20.01 10.24
C PRO A 143 -20.75 -19.10 10.38
N ARG A 144 -21.82 -19.40 9.62
CA ARG A 144 -23.12 -18.68 9.55
C ARG A 144 -23.16 -17.37 8.74
N VAL A 145 -22.07 -16.97 8.10
CA VAL A 145 -22.06 -15.79 7.21
C VAL A 145 -22.11 -16.27 5.76
N VAL A 146 -23.05 -15.73 4.98
CA VAL A 146 -23.09 -15.90 3.53
C VAL A 146 -22.46 -14.66 2.91
N SER A 147 -21.28 -14.85 2.34
CA SER A 147 -20.48 -13.78 1.78
C SER A 147 -19.79 -14.32 0.53
N GLY A 148 -19.60 -13.47 -0.47
CA GLY A 148 -19.05 -13.90 -1.74
C GLY A 148 -18.44 -12.72 -2.45
N SER A 149 -17.23 -12.92 -2.96
CA SER A 149 -16.54 -11.92 -3.76
C SER A 149 -15.77 -12.62 -4.87
N GLY A 150 -15.43 -11.88 -5.90
CA GLY A 150 -14.56 -12.36 -6.96
C GLY A 150 -13.40 -11.40 -7.17
N GLY A 151 -12.31 -11.92 -7.70
CA GLY A 151 -11.13 -11.16 -8.08
C GLY A 151 -10.69 -11.54 -9.48
N GLY A 152 -10.02 -10.62 -10.17
CA GLY A 152 -9.44 -10.89 -11.50
C GLY A 152 -8.26 -11.86 -11.47
N GLY A 153 -7.69 -12.12 -10.27
CA GLY A 153 -6.56 -13.03 -10.04
C GLY A 153 -5.39 -12.75 -10.98
N LEU A 154 -4.49 -11.85 -10.59
CA LEU A 154 -3.39 -11.36 -11.45
C LEU A 154 -2.52 -12.49 -12.06
N PHE A 155 -2.43 -13.65 -11.37
CA PHE A 155 -1.66 -14.83 -11.80
C PHE A 155 -2.51 -16.10 -11.97
N SER A 156 -3.76 -16.12 -11.50
CA SER A 156 -4.63 -17.32 -11.47
C SER A 156 -5.84 -17.21 -12.39
N GLY A 157 -6.05 -16.07 -13.05
CA GLY A 157 -7.27 -15.78 -13.80
C GLY A 157 -8.43 -15.36 -12.90
N PRO A 158 -9.55 -14.91 -13.51
CA PRO A 158 -10.71 -14.46 -12.77
C PRO A 158 -11.28 -15.60 -11.93
N TYR A 159 -11.52 -15.34 -10.65
CA TYR A 159 -12.11 -16.30 -9.73
C TYR A 159 -13.28 -15.64 -9.00
N SER A 160 -14.32 -16.42 -8.74
CA SER A 160 -15.39 -16.07 -7.82
C SER A 160 -15.41 -17.07 -6.69
N TYR A 161 -15.63 -16.62 -5.47
CA TYR A 161 -15.84 -17.51 -4.34
C TYR A 161 -17.12 -17.16 -3.60
N THR A 162 -17.75 -18.19 -3.04
CA THR A 162 -18.87 -18.05 -2.11
C THR A 162 -18.54 -18.79 -0.83
N CYS A 163 -18.66 -18.10 0.30
CA CYS A 163 -18.64 -18.68 1.63
C CYS A 163 -20.07 -19.04 2.04
N GLN A 164 -20.29 -20.31 2.36
CA GLN A 164 -21.57 -20.79 2.89
C GLN A 164 -21.29 -21.78 4.03
N ASP A 165 -21.81 -21.49 5.22
CA ASP A 165 -21.67 -22.32 6.43
C ASP A 165 -20.23 -22.75 6.76
N GLY A 166 -19.27 -21.83 6.61
CA GLY A 166 -17.86 -22.08 6.91
C GLY A 166 -17.10 -22.86 5.82
N ARG A 167 -17.70 -23.08 4.65
CA ARG A 167 -17.02 -23.66 3.48
C ARG A 167 -16.88 -22.62 2.37
N ALA A 168 -15.69 -22.57 1.78
CA ALA A 168 -15.41 -21.78 0.58
C ALA A 168 -15.66 -22.63 -0.67
N ASN A 169 -16.56 -22.20 -1.55
CA ASN A 169 -16.71 -22.75 -2.89
C ASN A 169 -16.11 -21.78 -3.90
N VAL A 170 -15.03 -22.18 -4.58
CA VAL A 170 -14.28 -21.32 -5.50
C VAL A 170 -14.52 -21.79 -6.93
N THR A 171 -14.99 -20.88 -7.77
CA THR A 171 -15.20 -21.10 -9.21
C THR A 171 -14.17 -20.27 -9.98
N TYR A 172 -13.36 -20.93 -10.80
CA TYR A 172 -12.39 -20.27 -11.66
C TYR A 172 -13.02 -20.04 -13.04
N GLY A 173 -13.03 -18.79 -13.51
CA GLY A 173 -13.37 -18.46 -14.89
C GLY A 173 -12.25 -18.91 -15.82
N ARG A 174 -12.61 -19.63 -16.88
CA ARG A 174 -11.68 -19.99 -17.97
C ARG A 174 -11.38 -18.79 -18.85
#